data_AF-A0A336MEB7-F1
#
_entry.id   AF-A0A336MEB7-F1
#
_cell.length_a   1.000
_cell.length_b   1.000
_cell.length_c   1.000
_cell.angle_alpha   90.00
_cell.angle_beta   90.00
_cell.angle_gamma   90.00
#
_symmetry.space_group_name_H-M   'P 1'
#
loop_
_entity.id
_entity.type
_entity.pdbx_description
1 polymer ?
#
loop_
_entity_poly.entity_id
_entity_poly.type
_entity_poly.pdbx_seq_one_letter_code
_entity_poly.pdbx_strand_id
1 'polypeptide(L)'
;MTSQLLIRSLLLRNRIPSHCLGSVTSIFKISRSYASTQPKSSSSLTEAKQRSELSEEVKPLGEKIKENTKTASYMGVILLGITVTGVMFFAIFRELFSSQSPNNVYSEALEKCKNDTRIQDALGAPIKGFGEETRRGRRRHVAHTVYEKDGRLYMRMQFYIQGIRNKGTVHLEMRMNDKGKYEYRYLFVQLDYYPHQTIVLEDNRSSDPVPQGNQGYSLQTLN
;
A
#
# COMPACT_ATOMS: atom_id res chain seq x y z
N MET A 1 -22.40 -67.71 -30.19
CA MET A 1 -21.74 -66.39 -30.27
C MET A 1 -20.68 -66.36 -29.17
N THR A 2 -19.47 -66.88 -29.40
CA THR A 2 -18.31 -66.18 -29.98
C THR A 2 -18.00 -64.86 -29.26
N SER A 3 -16.79 -64.54 -28.77
CA SER A 3 -15.48 -65.21 -28.62
C SER A 3 -14.49 -64.05 -28.47
N GLN A 4 -13.62 -64.08 -27.45
CA GLN A 4 -12.32 -63.37 -27.43
C GLN A 4 -12.35 -61.82 -27.41
N LEU A 5 -11.29 -61.06 -27.08
CA LEU A 5 -10.04 -61.10 -26.28
C LEU A 5 -9.24 -59.85 -26.77
N LEU A 6 -8.10 -59.53 -26.13
CA LEU A 6 -7.13 -58.46 -26.48
C LEU A 6 -7.57 -57.02 -26.08
N ILE A 7 -6.83 -56.24 -25.28
CA ILE A 7 -5.37 -55.95 -25.16
C ILE A 7 -4.86 -54.98 -26.24
N ARG A 8 -4.13 -53.95 -25.76
CA ARG A 8 -3.29 -52.91 -26.40
C ARG A 8 -3.87 -51.49 -26.23
N SER A 9 -3.33 -50.59 -25.42
CA SER A 9 -1.95 -50.04 -25.29
C SER A 9 -1.60 -48.96 -26.32
N LEU A 10 -0.88 -47.94 -25.82
CA LEU A 10 -0.13 -46.88 -26.53
C LEU A 10 -0.86 -45.57 -26.87
N LEU A 11 -0.55 -44.56 -26.05
CA LEU A 11 0.05 -43.28 -26.46
C LEU A 11 -0.25 -42.78 -27.89
N LEU A 12 -0.97 -41.66 -28.00
CA LEU A 12 -0.69 -40.65 -29.01
C LEU A 12 -0.79 -39.24 -28.42
N ARG A 13 0.38 -38.65 -28.17
CA ARG A 13 0.56 -37.22 -27.95
C ARG A 13 0.38 -36.53 -29.30
N ASN A 14 -0.60 -35.64 -29.45
CA ASN A 14 -0.68 -34.79 -30.62
C ASN A 14 -0.69 -33.30 -30.24
N ARG A 15 0.02 -32.50 -31.03
CA ARG A 15 0.24 -31.05 -30.86
C ARG A 15 -0.25 -30.35 -32.14
N ILE A 16 0.27 -29.17 -32.43
CA ILE A 16 0.05 -28.35 -33.65
C ILE A 16 -1.41 -27.80 -33.74
N PRO A 17 -1.68 -26.66 -34.42
CA PRO A 17 -2.33 -25.52 -33.76
C PRO A 17 -3.52 -24.94 -34.56
N SER A 18 -4.06 -23.79 -34.12
CA SER A 18 -4.98 -22.99 -34.93
C SER A 18 -4.64 -21.50 -34.85
N HIS A 19 -4.20 -20.96 -36.00
CA HIS A 19 -4.26 -19.53 -36.31
C HIS A 19 -5.51 -19.26 -37.17
N CYS A 20 -5.83 -17.96 -37.34
CA CYS A 20 -6.86 -17.33 -38.20
C CYS A 20 -8.11 -16.81 -37.47
N LEU A 21 -8.71 -15.65 -37.83
CA LEU A 21 -8.17 -14.40 -38.43
C LEU A 21 -9.27 -13.30 -38.36
N GLY A 22 -8.92 -12.03 -38.08
CA GLY A 22 -9.82 -10.85 -38.12
C GLY A 22 -10.88 -10.80 -36.99
N SER A 23 -11.52 -9.68 -36.61
CA SER A 23 -11.48 -8.24 -37.00
C SER A 23 -12.39 -7.47 -36.00
N VAL A 24 -12.35 -6.14 -35.72
CA VAL A 24 -11.48 -4.99 -36.07
C VAL A 24 -11.77 -3.82 -35.08
N THR A 25 -10.93 -2.75 -35.04
CA THR A 25 -11.07 -1.48 -34.24
C THR A 25 -11.01 -1.56 -32.69
N SER A 26 -10.48 -0.59 -31.93
CA SER A 26 -10.06 0.78 -32.28
C SER A 26 -8.79 1.27 -31.51
N ILE A 27 -7.79 1.72 -32.29
CA ILE A 27 -6.94 2.92 -32.15
C ILE A 27 -6.64 3.47 -30.73
N PHE A 28 -5.35 3.38 -30.32
CA PHE A 28 -4.55 4.54 -29.88
C PHE A 28 -3.05 4.19 -29.91
N LYS A 29 -2.31 4.66 -30.93
CA LYS A 29 -0.84 4.63 -30.98
C LYS A 29 -0.33 6.04 -31.23
N ILE A 30 0.48 6.55 -30.30
CA ILE A 30 1.14 7.85 -30.45
C ILE A 30 2.44 7.64 -31.22
N SER A 31 2.46 8.09 -32.48
CA SER A 31 3.67 8.26 -33.26
C SER A 31 3.86 9.76 -33.53
N ARG A 32 4.82 10.40 -32.84
CA ARG A 32 5.30 11.73 -33.23
C ARG A 32 6.50 11.54 -34.15
N SER A 33 6.32 11.83 -35.43
CA SER A 33 7.42 12.07 -36.37
C SER A 33 7.35 13.53 -36.79
N TYR A 34 8.41 14.28 -36.51
CA TYR A 34 8.62 15.62 -37.05
C TYR A 34 9.91 15.58 -37.88
N ALA A 35 9.75 15.41 -39.19
CA ALA A 35 10.80 15.68 -40.16
C ALA A 35 10.59 17.09 -40.70
N SER A 36 11.51 18.00 -40.38
CA SER A 36 11.57 19.34 -40.98
C SER A 36 13.04 19.65 -41.27
N THR A 37 13.32 19.86 -42.55
CA THR A 37 14.64 20.15 -43.09
C THR A 37 15.02 21.60 -42.79
N GLN A 38 16.23 21.84 -42.30
CA GLN A 38 16.89 23.16 -42.41
C GLN A 38 18.36 22.97 -42.83
N PRO A 39 18.88 23.82 -43.73
CA PRO A 39 20.21 23.63 -44.32
C PRO A 39 21.33 24.09 -43.39
N LYS A 40 22.52 23.49 -43.56
CA LYS A 40 23.76 24.08 -43.05
C LYS A 40 24.16 25.25 -43.96
N SER A 41 24.38 26.42 -43.36
CA SER A 41 25.19 27.48 -43.96
C SER A 41 26.19 27.97 -42.92
N SER A 42 27.46 27.77 -43.21
CA SER A 42 28.61 28.27 -42.45
C SER A 42 29.24 29.45 -43.18
N SER A 43 29.94 30.33 -42.45
CA SER A 43 30.56 31.59 -42.92
C SER A 43 29.54 32.70 -43.22
N SER A 44 29.63 33.86 -42.58
CA SER A 44 30.83 34.71 -42.55
C SER A 44 30.97 35.49 -41.24
N LEU A 45 32.22 35.74 -40.85
CA LEU A 45 32.56 36.78 -39.89
C LEU A 45 32.43 38.12 -40.62
N THR A 46 31.57 39.02 -40.14
CA THR A 46 31.57 40.42 -40.57
C THR A 46 31.59 41.31 -39.34
N GLU A 47 32.80 41.79 -39.06
CA GLU A 47 33.22 42.89 -38.19
C GLU A 47 32.18 43.54 -37.26
N ALA A 48 32.47 43.46 -35.96
CA ALA A 48 31.95 44.38 -34.97
C ALA A 48 32.44 45.81 -35.25
N LYS A 49 31.73 46.55 -36.11
CA LYS A 49 31.91 48.01 -36.23
C LYS A 49 31.04 48.73 -35.22
N GLN A 50 31.49 48.69 -33.97
CA GLN A 50 30.97 49.50 -32.88
C GLN A 50 31.13 50.99 -33.24
N ARG A 51 30.07 51.62 -33.75
CA ARG A 51 29.98 53.09 -33.80
C ARG A 51 29.03 53.53 -32.70
N SER A 52 29.59 54.17 -31.70
CA SER A 52 28.88 54.83 -30.63
C SER A 52 28.02 55.97 -31.17
N GLU A 53 26.70 55.82 -31.12
CA GLU A 53 25.81 56.96 -30.93
C GLU A 53 24.86 56.65 -29.77
N LEU A 54 24.84 57.58 -28.82
CA LEU A 54 24.03 57.50 -27.63
C LEU A 54 22.61 57.91 -28.00
N SER A 55 21.73 56.92 -28.18
CA SER A 55 20.28 57.14 -28.03
C SER A 55 19.85 56.56 -26.70
N GLU A 56 19.74 57.47 -25.75
CA GLU A 56 19.21 57.32 -24.40
C GLU A 56 17.74 56.90 -24.44
N GLU A 57 17.48 55.61 -24.67
CA GLU A 57 16.17 55.01 -24.42
C GLU A 57 16.32 53.81 -23.49
N VAL A 58 16.25 54.10 -22.18
CA VAL A 58 16.05 53.10 -21.14
C VAL A 58 14.65 52.52 -21.31
N LYS A 59 14.48 51.59 -22.26
CA LYS A 59 13.25 50.80 -22.39
C LYS A 59 13.05 50.09 -21.05
N PRO A 60 12.01 50.45 -20.29
CA PRO A 60 11.94 50.05 -18.89
C PRO A 60 11.77 48.54 -18.84
N LEU A 61 12.51 47.89 -17.93
CA LEU A 61 12.36 46.46 -17.64
C LEU A 61 10.89 46.07 -17.31
N GLY A 62 10.08 47.04 -16.89
CA GLY A 62 8.64 46.90 -16.68
C GLY A 62 7.78 46.66 -17.93
N GLU A 63 8.21 47.03 -19.14
CA GLU A 63 7.36 46.86 -20.34
C GLU A 63 7.25 45.39 -20.77
N LYS A 64 8.37 44.65 -20.74
CA LYS A 64 8.40 43.19 -20.98
C LYS A 64 7.66 42.39 -19.91
N ILE A 65 7.56 42.91 -18.68
CA ILE A 65 6.77 42.28 -17.60
C ILE A 65 5.27 42.45 -17.86
N LYS A 66 4.86 43.61 -18.41
CA LYS A 66 3.46 43.98 -18.68
C LYS A 66 2.77 43.10 -19.72
N GLU A 67 3.52 42.49 -20.65
CA GLU A 67 2.96 41.55 -21.62
C GLU A 67 2.63 40.19 -21.01
N ASN A 68 3.53 39.65 -20.17
CA ASN A 68 3.36 38.34 -19.55
C ASN A 68 2.27 38.31 -18.46
N THR A 69 1.78 39.47 -18.00
CA THR A 69 0.65 39.55 -17.05
C THR A 69 -0.71 39.21 -17.69
N LYS A 70 -0.83 39.23 -19.02
CA LYS A 70 -2.11 39.06 -19.74
C LYS A 70 -2.74 37.66 -19.60
N THR A 71 -2.01 36.67 -19.07
CA THR A 71 -2.49 35.28 -18.85
C THR A 71 -2.87 34.96 -17.41
N ALA A 72 -2.91 35.96 -16.51
CA ALA A 72 -3.18 35.77 -15.08
C ALA A 72 -4.52 35.07 -14.75
N SER A 73 -5.54 35.17 -15.62
CA SER A 73 -6.83 34.51 -15.45
C SER A 73 -6.71 32.97 -15.42
N TYR A 74 -5.90 32.39 -16.32
CA TYR A 74 -5.66 30.96 -16.36
C TYR A 74 -4.96 30.47 -15.07
N MET A 75 -4.01 31.26 -14.55
CA MET A 75 -3.35 30.94 -13.28
C MET A 75 -4.32 30.93 -12.10
N GLY A 76 -5.28 31.87 -12.05
CA GLY A 76 -6.34 31.88 -11.03
C GLY A 76 -7.21 30.62 -11.07
N VAL A 77 -7.64 30.19 -12.28
CA VAL A 77 -8.43 28.96 -12.46
C VAL A 77 -7.63 27.71 -12.08
N ILE A 78 -6.34 27.63 -12.46
CA ILE A 78 -5.45 26.52 -12.11
C ILE A 78 -5.27 26.42 -10.58
N LEU A 79 -5.01 27.55 -9.90
CA LEU A 79 -4.85 27.59 -8.43
C LEU A 79 -6.14 27.20 -7.71
N LEU A 80 -7.31 27.65 -8.20
CA LEU A 80 -8.61 27.26 -7.64
C LEU A 80 -8.85 25.75 -7.80
N GLY A 81 -8.53 25.19 -8.99
CA GLY A 81 -8.62 23.76 -9.26
C GLY A 81 -7.72 22.94 -8.33
N ILE A 82 -6.45 23.34 -8.15
CA ILE A 82 -5.51 22.68 -7.23
C ILE A 82 -5.98 22.80 -5.79
N THR A 83 -6.54 23.94 -5.37
CA THR A 83 -7.04 24.16 -4.00
C THR A 83 -8.21 23.23 -3.68
N VAL A 84 -9.25 23.21 -4.52
CA VAL A 84 -10.43 22.36 -4.31
C VAL A 84 -10.05 20.87 -4.36
N THR A 85 -9.21 20.49 -5.32
CA THR A 85 -8.72 19.11 -5.48
C THR A 85 -7.87 18.69 -4.27
N GLY A 86 -6.98 19.57 -3.80
CA GLY A 86 -6.12 19.33 -2.63
C GLY A 86 -6.90 19.16 -1.34
N VAL A 87 -7.93 19.98 -1.09
CA VAL A 87 -8.82 19.84 0.08
C VAL A 87 -9.61 18.53 0.01
N MET A 88 -10.16 18.19 -1.15
CA MET A 88 -10.90 16.93 -1.34
C MET A 88 -10.01 15.70 -1.09
N PHE A 89 -8.82 15.66 -1.71
CA PHE A 89 -7.86 14.59 -1.47
C PHE A 89 -7.43 14.54 0.00
N PHE A 90 -7.11 15.68 0.62
CA PHE A 90 -6.74 15.73 2.04
C PHE A 90 -7.83 15.13 2.94
N ALA A 91 -9.10 15.49 2.73
CA ALA A 91 -10.20 14.94 3.50
C ALA A 91 -10.31 13.41 3.35
N ILE A 92 -10.29 12.91 2.11
CA ILE A 92 -10.37 11.46 1.81
C ILE A 92 -9.18 10.70 2.41
N PHE A 93 -7.95 11.21 2.24
CA PHE A 93 -6.75 10.60 2.82
C PHE A 93 -6.81 10.59 4.35
N ARG A 94 -7.24 11.69 4.98
CA ARG A 94 -7.31 11.80 6.45
C ARG A 94 -8.37 10.88 7.07
N GLU A 95 -9.43 10.57 6.33
CA GLU A 95 -10.48 9.64 6.77
C GLU A 95 -10.04 8.17 6.56
N LEU A 96 -9.57 7.82 5.35
CA LEU A 96 -9.14 6.45 5.00
C LEU A 96 -7.87 5.99 5.73
N PHE A 97 -6.95 6.93 5.99
CA PHE A 97 -5.75 6.72 6.81
C PHE A 97 -5.92 7.30 8.22
N SER A 98 -7.15 7.48 8.70
CA SER A 98 -7.36 7.57 10.13
C SER A 98 -6.83 6.30 10.80
N SER A 99 -6.41 6.39 12.07
CA SER A 99 -5.77 5.29 12.81
C SER A 99 -6.62 4.02 12.91
N GLN A 100 -7.89 4.10 12.51
CA GLN A 100 -8.89 3.05 12.65
C GLN A 100 -8.92 2.04 11.48
N SER A 101 -8.07 2.21 10.45
CA SER A 101 -7.98 1.29 9.31
C SER A 101 -7.16 0.02 9.64
N PRO A 102 -7.63 -1.20 9.27
CA PRO A 102 -6.88 -2.44 9.45
C PRO A 102 -5.47 -2.41 8.82
N ASN A 103 -5.31 -1.74 7.68
CA ASN A 103 -4.01 -1.63 7.01
C ASN A 103 -3.02 -0.75 7.80
N ASN A 104 -3.52 0.29 8.50
CA ASN A 104 -2.69 1.13 9.35
C ASN A 104 -2.25 0.34 10.59
N VAL A 105 -3.17 -0.35 11.25
CA VAL A 105 -2.89 -1.20 12.43
C VAL A 105 -1.90 -2.33 12.09
N TYR A 106 -2.05 -2.98 10.95
CA TYR A 106 -1.07 -3.94 10.45
C TYR A 106 0.33 -3.32 10.29
N SER A 107 0.41 -2.12 9.69
CA SER A 107 1.67 -1.44 9.45
C SER A 107 2.35 -1.04 10.75
N GLU A 108 1.61 -0.45 11.70
CA GLU A 108 2.11 -0.10 13.03
C GLU A 108 2.59 -1.35 13.80
N ALA A 109 1.79 -2.42 13.84
CA ALA A 109 2.15 -3.66 14.50
C ALA A 109 3.39 -4.33 13.88
N LEU A 110 3.53 -4.28 12.55
CA LEU A 110 4.71 -4.77 11.84
C LEU A 110 5.97 -3.96 12.17
N GLU A 111 5.89 -2.63 12.25
CA GLU A 111 7.02 -1.79 12.67
C GLU A 111 7.38 -2.04 14.15
N LYS A 112 6.40 -2.21 15.05
CA LYS A 112 6.66 -2.66 16.44
C LYS A 112 7.41 -4.00 16.47
N CYS A 113 6.98 -4.98 15.67
CA CYS A 113 7.66 -6.28 15.57
C CYS A 113 9.07 -6.19 14.97
N LYS A 114 9.32 -5.25 14.04
CA LYS A 114 10.67 -4.99 13.50
C LYS A 114 11.59 -4.34 14.51
N ASN A 115 11.07 -3.45 15.37
CA ASN A 115 11.87 -2.68 16.32
C ASN A 115 12.22 -3.45 17.60
N ASP A 116 11.50 -4.52 17.93
CA ASP A 116 11.81 -5.36 19.10
C ASP A 116 13.03 -6.26 18.83
N THR A 117 14.08 -6.11 19.65
CA THR A 117 15.33 -6.87 19.52
C THR A 117 15.12 -8.39 19.67
N ARG A 118 14.19 -8.82 20.53
CA ARG A 118 13.91 -10.24 20.78
C ARG A 118 13.37 -10.93 19.52
N ILE A 119 12.60 -10.19 18.71
CA ILE A 119 12.08 -10.68 17.43
C ILE A 119 13.17 -10.63 16.36
N GLN A 120 14.00 -9.58 16.33
CA GLN A 120 15.15 -9.52 15.42
C GLN A 120 16.12 -10.68 15.64
N ASP A 121 16.42 -11.05 16.89
CA ASP A 121 17.31 -12.17 17.21
C ASP A 121 16.72 -13.52 16.81
N ALA A 122 15.42 -13.71 17.08
CA ALA A 122 14.70 -14.96 16.80
C ALA A 122 14.45 -15.20 15.29
N LEU A 123 14.10 -14.16 14.52
CA LEU A 123 13.78 -14.28 13.09
C LEU A 123 14.96 -13.96 12.17
N GLY A 124 15.84 -13.04 12.57
CA GLY A 124 16.92 -12.47 11.76
C GLY A 124 16.43 -11.38 10.80
N ALA A 125 16.98 -10.17 10.91
CA ALA A 125 16.71 -9.07 9.98
C ALA A 125 17.22 -9.38 8.55
N PRO A 126 16.56 -8.91 7.47
CA PRO A 126 15.38 -8.07 7.46
C PRO A 126 14.06 -8.85 7.63
N ILE A 127 13.16 -8.34 8.47
CA ILE A 127 11.84 -8.93 8.72
C ILE A 127 10.83 -8.41 7.69
N LYS A 128 10.10 -9.33 7.06
CA LYS A 128 9.01 -9.07 6.10
C LYS A 128 7.68 -9.53 6.71
N GLY A 129 6.64 -8.71 6.56
CA GLY A 129 5.26 -9.08 6.91
C GLY A 129 4.45 -9.50 5.69
N PHE A 130 3.55 -10.46 5.87
CA PHE A 130 2.62 -10.96 4.87
C PHE A 130 1.24 -11.22 5.45
N GLY A 131 0.20 -10.99 4.64
CA GLY A 131 -1.17 -11.36 4.98
C GLY A 131 -1.43 -12.86 4.85
N GLU A 132 -2.71 -13.24 5.02
CA GLU A 132 -3.19 -14.62 4.88
C GLU A 132 -2.92 -15.17 3.47
N GLU A 133 -2.56 -16.45 3.40
CA GLU A 133 -2.32 -17.13 2.13
C GLU A 133 -3.60 -17.74 1.57
N THR A 134 -4.17 -17.09 0.56
CA THR A 134 -5.29 -17.66 -0.21
C THR A 134 -4.94 -19.03 -0.79
N ARG A 135 -5.96 -19.85 -1.07
CA ARG A 135 -5.85 -21.14 -1.81
C ARG A 135 -5.08 -21.06 -3.14
N ARG A 136 -4.85 -19.86 -3.70
CA ARG A 136 -4.07 -19.61 -4.93
C ARG A 136 -2.69 -18.97 -4.66
N GLY A 137 -2.15 -19.06 -3.44
CA GLY A 137 -0.82 -18.57 -3.06
C GLY A 137 -0.65 -17.05 -3.00
N ARG A 138 -1.74 -16.27 -3.06
CA ARG A 138 -1.69 -14.79 -2.94
C ARG A 138 -1.76 -14.40 -1.46
N ARG A 139 -0.86 -13.52 -1.01
CA ARG A 139 -0.75 -12.99 0.36
C ARG A 139 -1.06 -11.49 0.43
N ARG A 140 -2.24 -11.07 -0.05
CA ARG A 140 -2.58 -9.64 -0.26
C ARG A 140 -3.42 -8.99 0.84
N HIS A 141 -4.11 -9.77 1.66
CA HIS A 141 -5.00 -9.28 2.70
C HIS A 141 -4.61 -9.85 4.05
N VAL A 142 -4.72 -9.04 5.09
CA VAL A 142 -4.48 -9.46 6.47
C VAL A 142 -5.77 -10.01 7.04
N ALA A 143 -5.70 -11.15 7.73
CA ALA A 143 -6.84 -11.74 8.42
C ALA A 143 -7.22 -10.82 9.58
N HIS A 144 -8.42 -10.25 9.54
CA HIS A 144 -8.94 -9.38 10.58
C HIS A 144 -10.44 -9.60 10.77
N THR A 145 -10.89 -9.43 12.01
CA THR A 145 -12.30 -9.54 12.39
C THR A 145 -12.62 -8.43 13.37
N VAL A 146 -13.56 -7.58 13.00
CA VAL A 146 -14.13 -6.56 13.90
C VAL A 146 -15.38 -7.16 14.54
N TYR A 147 -15.51 -7.03 15.86
CA TYR A 147 -16.64 -7.52 16.64
C TYR A 147 -16.93 -6.60 17.82
N GLU A 148 -18.14 -6.66 18.36
CA GLU A 148 -18.52 -5.89 19.54
C GLU A 148 -18.56 -6.81 20.77
N LYS A 149 -18.11 -6.31 21.92
CA LYS A 149 -18.17 -6.99 23.22
C LYS A 149 -18.36 -5.95 24.31
N ASP A 150 -19.32 -6.17 25.21
CA ASP A 150 -19.60 -5.30 26.36
C ASP A 150 -19.80 -3.82 25.98
N GLY A 151 -20.44 -3.55 24.82
CA GLY A 151 -20.66 -2.21 24.28
C GLY A 151 -19.42 -1.51 23.70
N ARG A 152 -18.31 -2.24 23.54
CA ARG A 152 -17.05 -1.74 22.97
C ARG A 152 -16.68 -2.48 21.70
N LEU A 153 -16.13 -1.75 20.73
CA LEU A 153 -15.66 -2.30 19.46
C LEU A 153 -14.25 -2.90 19.64
N TYR A 154 -14.08 -4.16 19.25
CA TYR A 154 -12.81 -4.87 19.22
C TYR A 154 -12.44 -5.21 17.78
N MET A 155 -11.14 -5.20 17.48
CA MET A 155 -10.59 -5.70 16.23
C MET A 155 -9.48 -6.71 16.52
N ARG A 156 -9.72 -7.97 16.20
CA ARG A 156 -8.69 -9.02 16.19
C ARG A 156 -8.03 -9.05 14.82
N MET A 157 -6.72 -9.28 14.80
CA MET A 157 -5.96 -9.40 13.56
C MET A 157 -4.83 -10.43 13.70
N GLN A 158 -4.55 -11.13 12.60
CA GLN A 158 -3.47 -12.10 12.47
C GLN A 158 -2.74 -11.90 11.16
N PHE A 159 -1.40 -11.89 11.22
CA PHE A 159 -0.54 -11.86 10.04
C PHE A 159 0.73 -12.67 10.28
N TYR A 160 1.49 -12.92 9.21
CA TYR A 160 2.71 -13.71 9.25
C TYR A 160 3.93 -12.82 9.08
N ILE A 161 5.00 -13.10 9.81
CA ILE A 161 6.30 -12.46 9.64
C ILE A 161 7.40 -13.48 9.35
N GLN A 162 8.35 -13.08 8.52
CA GLN A 162 9.47 -13.91 8.11
C GLN A 162 10.76 -13.09 8.14
N GLY A 163 11.76 -13.60 8.85
CA GLY A 163 13.14 -13.12 8.76
C GLY A 163 14.00 -14.01 7.86
N ILE A 164 15.32 -13.89 7.97
CA ILE A 164 16.27 -14.75 7.24
C ILE A 164 16.25 -16.18 7.79
N ARG A 165 16.19 -16.33 9.13
CA ARG A 165 16.31 -17.63 9.82
C ARG A 165 14.96 -18.33 9.90
N ASN A 166 13.97 -17.63 10.46
CA ASN A 166 12.73 -18.23 10.93
C ASN A 166 11.49 -17.44 10.48
N LYS A 167 10.32 -18.04 10.74
CA LYS A 167 8.99 -17.45 10.58
C LYS A 167 8.26 -17.40 11.91
N GLY A 168 7.25 -16.55 11.99
CA GLY A 168 6.32 -16.50 13.10
C GLY A 168 4.97 -15.93 12.69
N THR A 169 3.97 -16.22 13.51
CA THR A 169 2.62 -15.70 13.38
C THR A 169 2.40 -14.61 14.43
N VAL A 170 1.99 -13.43 13.99
CA VAL A 170 1.66 -12.29 14.86
C VAL A 170 0.17 -12.32 15.15
N HIS A 171 -0.18 -12.29 16.42
CA HIS A 171 -1.55 -12.15 16.89
C HIS A 171 -1.69 -10.85 17.67
N LEU A 172 -2.70 -10.06 17.31
CA LEU A 172 -3.04 -8.85 18.03
C LEU A 172 -4.54 -8.70 18.15
N GLU A 173 -4.92 -7.96 19.18
CA GLU A 173 -6.29 -7.51 19.36
C GLU A 173 -6.26 -6.10 19.89
N MET A 174 -7.05 -5.22 19.27
CA MET A 174 -7.25 -3.85 19.71
C MET A 174 -8.68 -3.66 20.19
N ARG A 175 -8.86 -2.73 21.11
CA ARG A 175 -10.18 -2.26 21.57
C ARG A 175 -10.31 -0.76 21.31
N MET A 176 -11.51 -0.31 20.99
CA MET A 176 -11.82 1.11 20.89
C MET A 176 -12.10 1.66 22.29
N ASN A 177 -11.28 2.60 22.73
CA ASN A 177 -11.51 3.33 23.96
C ASN A 177 -12.58 4.41 23.78
N ASP A 178 -13.12 4.89 24.90
CA ASP A 178 -14.20 5.90 24.94
C ASP A 178 -13.82 7.24 24.26
N LYS A 179 -12.51 7.47 24.03
CA LYS A 179 -11.94 8.59 23.26
C LYS A 179 -11.92 8.37 21.74
N GLY A 180 -12.49 7.27 21.24
CA GLY A 180 -12.53 6.91 19.82
C GLY A 180 -11.19 6.45 19.21
N LYS A 181 -10.21 6.10 20.04
CA LYS A 181 -8.90 5.57 19.59
C LYS A 181 -8.81 4.07 19.82
N TYR A 182 -8.12 3.36 18.93
CA TYR A 182 -7.73 1.97 19.20
C TYR A 182 -6.53 1.90 20.15
N GLU A 183 -6.61 0.99 21.13
CA GLU A 183 -5.50 0.60 22.00
C GLU A 183 -5.30 -0.92 21.94
N TYR A 184 -4.06 -1.38 21.98
CA TYR A 184 -3.74 -2.80 22.00
C TYR A 184 -4.21 -3.43 23.31
N ARG A 185 -5.07 -4.45 23.21
CA ARG A 185 -5.38 -5.37 24.30
C ARG A 185 -4.22 -6.36 24.49
N TYR A 186 -3.70 -6.88 23.39
CA TYR A 186 -2.44 -7.63 23.34
C TYR A 186 -1.80 -7.54 21.95
N LEU A 187 -0.47 -7.71 21.91
CA LEU A 187 0.33 -7.91 20.72
C LEU A 187 1.45 -8.91 21.04
N PHE A 188 1.45 -10.07 20.38
CA PHE A 188 2.48 -11.08 20.54
C PHE A 188 2.82 -11.80 19.23
N VAL A 189 4.02 -12.36 19.17
CA VAL A 189 4.53 -13.17 18.07
C VAL A 189 4.76 -14.59 18.57
N GLN A 190 4.11 -15.55 17.94
CA GLN A 190 4.39 -16.98 18.12
C GLN A 190 5.40 -17.42 17.05
N LEU A 191 6.45 -18.11 17.45
CA LEU A 191 7.50 -18.59 16.54
C LEU A 191 7.15 -19.97 15.97
N ASP A 192 7.27 -20.12 14.65
CA ASP A 192 6.83 -21.34 13.94
C ASP A 192 7.85 -22.50 14.06
N TYR A 193 9.04 -22.26 14.62
CA TYR A 193 10.08 -23.27 14.83
C TYR A 193 10.00 -23.91 16.22
N TYR A 194 10.59 -25.09 16.37
CA TYR A 194 10.66 -25.81 17.65
C TYR A 194 11.92 -25.41 18.45
N PRO A 195 11.83 -25.11 19.76
CA PRO A 195 10.61 -25.05 20.57
C PRO A 195 9.76 -23.81 20.27
N HIS A 196 8.44 -23.98 20.23
CA HIS A 196 7.49 -22.89 19.97
C HIS A 196 7.49 -21.87 21.12
N GLN A 197 8.27 -20.81 20.98
CA GLN A 197 8.33 -19.70 21.91
C GLN A 197 7.37 -18.58 21.46
N THR A 198 6.72 -17.94 22.43
CA THR A 198 5.91 -16.74 22.21
C THR A 198 6.60 -15.52 22.80
N ILE A 199 6.78 -14.47 22.01
CA ILE A 199 7.34 -13.19 22.42
C ILE A 199 6.18 -12.19 22.54
N VAL A 200 5.95 -11.69 23.74
CA VAL A 200 4.89 -10.71 24.03
C VAL A 200 5.49 -9.30 23.99
N LEU A 201 4.89 -8.40 23.19
CA LEU A 201 5.31 -7.00 23.07
C LEU A 201 4.44 -6.12 23.96
N GLU A 202 3.12 -6.26 23.86
CA GLU A 202 2.14 -5.51 24.66
C GLU A 202 1.11 -6.49 25.24
N ASP A 203 0.78 -6.33 26.52
CA ASP A 203 -0.23 -7.12 27.21
C ASP A 203 -0.99 -6.26 28.21
N ASN A 204 -2.16 -5.79 27.79
CA ASN A 204 -3.05 -4.96 28.59
C ASN A 204 -4.33 -5.74 28.98
N ARG A 205 -4.31 -7.07 28.91
CA ARG A 205 -5.47 -7.95 29.21
C ARG A 205 -5.99 -7.79 30.65
N SER A 206 -5.13 -7.39 31.59
CA SER A 206 -5.51 -7.04 32.97
C SER A 206 -6.44 -5.83 33.08
N SER A 207 -6.44 -4.96 32.07
CA SER A 207 -7.28 -3.75 32.02
C SER A 207 -8.61 -3.97 31.29
N ASP A 208 -8.95 -5.20 30.93
CA ASP A 208 -10.27 -5.50 30.37
C ASP A 208 -11.36 -5.31 31.43
N PRO A 209 -12.51 -4.71 31.09
CA PRO A 209 -13.66 -4.74 31.99
C PRO A 209 -14.04 -6.20 32.22
N VAL A 210 -13.94 -6.65 33.47
CA VAL A 210 -14.42 -7.97 33.89
C VAL A 210 -15.92 -7.99 33.63
N PRO A 211 -16.44 -8.93 32.82
CA PRO A 211 -17.87 -9.06 32.62
C PRO A 211 -18.52 -9.26 33.98
N GLN A 212 -19.58 -8.51 34.29
CA GLN A 212 -20.34 -8.68 35.53
C GLN A 212 -21.19 -9.96 35.46
N GLY A 213 -20.52 -11.11 35.44
CA GLY A 213 -21.14 -12.42 35.58
C GLY A 213 -21.65 -12.59 37.01
N ASN A 214 -22.90 -13.04 37.12
CA ASN A 214 -23.62 -13.18 38.39
C ASN A 214 -22.76 -13.83 39.50
N GLN A 215 -22.69 -13.15 40.63
CA GLN A 215 -22.21 -13.68 41.92
C GLN A 215 -23.16 -14.80 42.37
N GLY A 216 -22.92 -16.03 41.89
CA GLY A 216 -23.93 -17.09 41.90
C GLY A 216 -23.40 -18.51 42.12
N TYR A 217 -22.19 -18.66 42.68
CA TYR A 217 -21.67 -19.96 43.13
C TYR A 217 -21.07 -19.83 44.53
N SER A 218 -21.94 -19.91 45.55
CA SER A 218 -21.51 -20.09 46.93
C SER A 218 -20.96 -21.50 47.10
N LEU A 219 -19.65 -21.62 47.30
CA LEU A 219 -19.06 -22.85 47.82
C LEU A 219 -19.52 -23.01 49.28
N GLN A 220 -20.52 -23.87 49.50
CA GLN A 220 -20.82 -24.36 50.83
C GLN A 220 -19.72 -25.32 51.26
N THR A 221 -18.80 -24.83 52.09
CA THR A 221 -17.84 -25.66 52.81
C THR A 221 -18.62 -26.55 53.78
N LEU A 222 -18.68 -27.85 53.51
CA LEU A 222 -19.10 -28.84 54.51
C LEU A 222 -17.90 -29.17 55.40
N ASN A 223 -18.13 -29.16 56.72
CA ASN A 223 -17.22 -29.66 57.75
C ASN A 223 -17.16 -31.19 57.74
#